data_AF-A0A349XVV2-F1
#
_entry.id   AF-A0A349XVV2-F1
#
_cell.length_a   1.000
_cell.length_b   1.000
_cell.length_c   1.000
_cell.angle_alpha   90.00
_cell.angle_beta   90.00
_cell.angle_gamma   90.00
#
_symmetry.space_group_name_H-M   'P 1'
#
loop_
_entity.id
_entity.type
_entity.pdbx_description
1 polymer ?
#
loop_
_entity_poly.entity_id
_entity_poly.type
_entity_poly.pdbx_seq_one_letter_code
_entity_poly.pdbx_strand_id
1 'polypeptide(L)'
;MSMKIRFIVPALVLAFAGTAYAAPAVETVKTAKGNVLAGEKGMTLYTFKNDKKGVSNCYDKCATNWPPFFAAENAKAEGAYSIVTRKDGKKQWAKDGMPLYYWIKDTKKGDATGDGVNGVWDAAKP
;
A
#
# COMPACT_ATOMS: atom_id res chain seq x y z
N MET A 1 -27.97 -63.18 -6.37
CA MET A 1 -27.22 -62.18 -7.15
C MET A 1 -27.06 -60.93 -6.27
N SER A 2 -26.22 -60.95 -5.24
CA SER A 2 -24.79 -60.59 -5.28
C SER A 2 -24.54 -59.09 -5.57
N MET A 3 -24.50 -58.32 -4.49
CA MET A 3 -23.41 -57.41 -4.07
C MET A 3 -22.99 -56.27 -5.02
N LYS A 4 -22.97 -55.05 -4.47
CA LYS A 4 -21.73 -54.25 -4.29
C LYS A 4 -22.01 -52.98 -3.49
N ILE A 5 -21.70 -53.03 -2.20
CA ILE A 5 -21.55 -51.87 -1.32
C ILE A 5 -20.34 -51.09 -1.82
N ARG A 6 -20.54 -49.83 -2.18
CA ARG A 6 -19.46 -48.89 -2.51
C ARG A 6 -19.09 -48.12 -1.25
N PHE A 7 -17.92 -48.45 -0.69
CA PHE A 7 -17.29 -47.65 0.36
C PHE A 7 -16.84 -46.31 -0.24
N ILE A 8 -17.44 -45.21 0.21
CA ILE A 8 -16.94 -43.86 -0.08
C ILE A 8 -15.99 -43.50 1.06
N VAL A 9 -14.70 -43.40 0.75
CA VAL A 9 -13.65 -42.89 1.65
C VAL A 9 -13.87 -41.39 1.82
N PRO A 10 -13.96 -40.85 3.05
CA PRO A 10 -13.96 -39.40 3.23
C PRO A 10 -12.54 -38.89 3.02
N ALA A 11 -12.30 -38.21 1.89
CA ALA A 11 -11.08 -37.43 1.71
C ALA A 11 -11.11 -36.26 2.69
N LEU A 12 -10.34 -36.36 3.77
CA LEU A 12 -10.10 -35.28 4.71
C LEU A 12 -9.29 -34.20 3.98
N VAL A 13 -9.97 -33.19 3.45
CA VAL A 13 -9.33 -32.00 2.87
C VAL A 13 -8.75 -31.20 4.04
N LEU A 14 -7.44 -31.35 4.28
CA LEU A 14 -6.68 -30.43 5.11
C LEU A 14 -6.70 -29.06 4.44
N ALA A 15 -7.63 -28.21 4.85
CA ALA A 15 -7.64 -26.81 4.48
C ALA A 15 -6.38 -26.15 5.09
N PHE A 16 -5.35 -25.94 4.27
CA PHE A 16 -4.27 -25.04 4.60
C PHE A 16 -4.87 -23.64 4.76
N ALA A 17 -5.11 -23.24 6.00
CA ALA A 17 -5.35 -21.83 6.33
C ALA A 17 -4.03 -21.08 6.13
N GLY A 18 -3.72 -20.75 4.88
CA GLY A 18 -2.63 -19.85 4.55
C GLY A 18 -2.89 -18.51 5.23
N THR A 19 -2.01 -18.12 6.15
CA THR A 19 -2.01 -16.78 6.70
C THR A 19 -1.76 -15.81 5.54
N ALA A 20 -2.80 -15.08 5.13
CA ALA A 20 -2.70 -14.11 4.05
C ALA A 20 -1.60 -13.09 4.39
N TYR A 21 -0.50 -13.14 3.64
CA TYR A 21 0.59 -12.18 3.72
C TYR A 21 0.10 -10.87 3.08
N ALA A 22 -0.21 -9.87 3.91
CA ALA A 22 -0.68 -8.57 3.42
C ALA A 22 0.51 -7.63 3.17
N ALA A 23 1.25 -7.90 2.09
CA ALA A 23 2.17 -6.93 1.48
C ALA A 23 1.37 -5.70 0.98
N PRO A 24 1.98 -4.51 0.83
CA PRO A 24 1.25 -3.35 0.34
C PRO A 24 0.79 -3.59 -1.10
N ALA A 25 -0.49 -3.33 -1.38
CA ALA A 25 -1.04 -3.42 -2.73
C ALA A 25 -0.52 -2.26 -3.58
N VAL A 26 0.68 -2.41 -4.12
CA VAL A 26 1.39 -1.40 -4.91
C VAL A 26 1.75 -1.98 -6.27
N GLU A 27 1.50 -1.19 -7.31
CA GLU A 27 1.89 -1.48 -8.69
C GLU A 27 2.76 -0.34 -9.26
N THR A 28 3.47 -0.62 -10.35
CA THR A 28 4.16 0.43 -11.13
C THR A 28 3.24 0.93 -12.23
N VAL A 29 3.00 2.23 -12.29
CA VAL A 29 2.16 2.88 -13.31
C VAL A 29 3.00 3.87 -14.12
N LYS A 30 2.82 3.87 -15.45
CA LYS A 30 3.43 4.87 -16.34
C LYS A 30 2.59 6.14 -16.34
N THR A 31 3.23 7.29 -16.12
CA THR A 31 2.60 8.61 -16.08
C THR A 31 3.37 9.60 -16.94
N ALA A 32 2.87 10.84 -17.05
CA ALA A 32 3.61 11.94 -17.65
C ALA A 32 4.93 12.27 -16.89
N LYS A 33 5.07 11.81 -15.64
CA LYS A 33 6.25 11.98 -14.79
C LYS A 33 7.16 10.74 -14.79
N GLY A 34 6.97 9.84 -15.75
CA GLY A 34 7.65 8.55 -15.83
C GLY A 34 6.94 7.45 -15.03
N ASN A 35 7.68 6.38 -14.73
CA ASN A 35 7.16 5.30 -13.90
C ASN A 35 7.09 5.76 -12.44
N VAL A 36 5.98 5.43 -11.77
CA VAL A 36 5.72 5.77 -10.37
C VAL A 36 5.14 4.56 -9.65
N LEU A 37 5.30 4.52 -8.33
CA LEU A 37 4.53 3.63 -7.47
C LEU A 37 3.09 4.14 -7.37
N ALA A 38 2.15 3.21 -7.44
CA ALA A 38 0.74 3.50 -7.30
C ALA A 38 0.08 2.48 -6.38
N GLY A 39 -0.81 2.96 -5.51
CA GLY A 39 -1.56 2.13 -4.59
C GLY A 39 -2.89 1.66 -5.19
N GLU A 40 -3.93 1.71 -4.37
CA GLU A 40 -5.27 1.28 -4.76
C GLU A 40 -5.75 1.99 -6.04
N LYS A 41 -6.41 1.25 -6.93
CA LYS A 41 -6.96 1.75 -8.20
C LYS A 41 -5.92 2.41 -9.12
N GLY A 42 -4.63 2.18 -8.90
CA GLY A 42 -3.55 2.77 -9.70
C GLY A 42 -3.33 4.25 -9.43
N MET A 43 -3.72 4.73 -8.25
CA MET A 43 -3.48 6.11 -7.81
C MET A 43 -2.02 6.29 -7.37
N THR A 44 -1.35 7.31 -7.92
CA THR A 44 0.06 7.59 -7.65
C THR A 44 0.30 7.84 -6.16
N LEU A 45 1.40 7.28 -5.66
CA LEU A 45 1.90 7.51 -4.31
C LEU A 45 3.02 8.54 -4.31
N TYR A 46 3.14 9.28 -3.22
CA TYR A 46 4.06 10.41 -3.07
C TYR A 46 4.83 10.33 -1.76
N THR A 47 6.01 10.94 -1.76
CA THR A 47 6.81 11.18 -0.54
C THR A 47 6.88 12.68 -0.25
N PHE A 48 6.95 13.02 1.04
CA PHE A 48 7.03 14.40 1.51
C PHE A 48 8.45 14.73 1.97
N LYS A 49 9.10 15.75 1.40
CA LYS A 49 10.48 16.13 1.73
C LYS A 49 10.67 16.57 3.18
N ASN A 50 9.60 17.06 3.82
CA ASN A 50 9.66 17.46 5.22
C ASN A 50 9.53 16.27 6.17
N ASP A 51 9.22 15.06 5.68
CA ASP A 51 9.26 13.84 6.49
C ASP A 51 10.70 13.39 6.75
N LYS A 52 10.86 12.53 7.75
CA LYS A 52 12.11 11.79 7.99
C LYS A 52 11.84 10.30 7.84
N LYS A 53 12.89 9.51 7.69
CA LYS A 53 12.75 8.04 7.72
C LYS A 53 12.03 7.60 8.99
N GLY A 54 10.96 6.84 8.83
CA GLY A 54 10.15 6.34 9.94
C GLY A 54 9.23 7.38 10.60
N VAL A 55 9.17 8.62 10.10
CA VAL A 55 8.43 9.71 10.76
C VAL A 55 7.68 10.55 9.74
N SER A 56 6.35 10.52 9.82
CA SER A 56 5.46 11.46 9.14
C SER A 56 5.38 12.77 9.91
N ASN A 57 5.51 13.89 9.22
CA ASN A 57 5.20 15.26 9.65
C ASN A 57 3.90 15.79 9.03
N CYS A 58 3.26 15.04 8.12
CA CYS A 58 2.00 15.42 7.49
C CYS A 58 0.78 15.00 8.35
N TYR A 59 0.12 16.00 8.94
CA TYR A 59 -1.08 15.85 9.76
C TYR A 59 -2.11 16.95 9.47
N ASP A 60 -3.30 16.81 10.04
CA ASP A 60 -4.37 17.80 9.98
C ASP A 60 -4.71 18.18 8.53
N LYS A 61 -4.60 19.46 8.17
CA LYS A 61 -4.87 19.92 6.80
C LYS A 61 -3.92 19.29 5.77
N CYS A 62 -2.68 18.98 6.15
CA CYS A 62 -1.76 18.26 5.28
C CYS A 62 -2.33 16.89 4.95
N ALA A 63 -2.69 16.08 5.96
CA ALA A 63 -3.24 14.74 5.77
C ALA A 63 -4.64 14.74 5.12
N THR A 64 -5.34 15.88 5.12
CA THR A 64 -6.59 16.05 4.35
C THR A 64 -6.31 16.15 2.86
N ASN A 65 -5.30 16.92 2.47
CA ASN A 65 -4.95 17.11 1.06
C ASN A 65 -4.05 15.99 0.53
N TRP A 66 -3.24 15.40 1.40
CA TRP A 66 -2.32 14.30 1.16
C TRP A 66 -2.66 13.11 2.05
N PRO A 67 -3.73 12.35 1.73
CA PRO A 67 -4.15 11.24 2.58
C PRO A 67 -3.02 10.21 2.75
N PRO A 68 -2.70 9.78 3.99
CA PRO A 68 -1.71 8.74 4.21
C PRO A 68 -2.11 7.43 3.54
N PHE A 69 -1.13 6.73 2.95
CA PHE A 69 -1.33 5.36 2.49
C PHE A 69 -1.28 4.42 3.70
N PHE A 70 -2.43 4.23 4.34
CA PHE A 70 -2.52 3.45 5.56
C PHE A 70 -2.21 1.96 5.32
N ALA A 71 -1.59 1.35 6.31
CA ALA A 71 -1.37 -0.09 6.37
C ALA A 71 -2.42 -0.73 7.27
N ALA A 72 -2.82 -1.96 6.93
CA ALA A 72 -3.67 -2.76 7.81
C ALA A 72 -2.97 -3.06 9.14
N GLU A 73 -3.73 -3.30 10.21
CA GLU A 73 -3.14 -3.55 11.54
C GLU A 73 -2.21 -4.76 11.58
N ASN A 74 -2.54 -5.80 10.82
CA ASN A 74 -1.77 -7.03 10.68
C ASN A 74 -0.83 -7.04 9.47
N ALA A 75 -0.65 -5.88 8.81
CA ALA A 75 0.25 -5.76 7.68
C ALA A 75 1.69 -6.15 8.08
N LYS A 76 2.39 -6.80 7.15
CA LYS A 76 3.80 -7.18 7.31
C LYS A 76 4.59 -6.57 6.18
N ALA A 77 5.65 -5.85 6.53
CA ALA A 77 6.52 -5.21 5.56
C ALA A 77 7.61 -6.17 5.07
N GLU A 78 7.96 -6.04 3.79
CA GLU A 78 9.02 -6.83 3.15
C GLU A 78 9.80 -5.97 2.14
N GLY A 79 11.02 -6.39 1.82
CA GLY A 79 11.87 -5.73 0.84
C GLY A 79 12.14 -4.27 1.21
N ALA A 80 11.88 -3.36 0.28
CA ALA A 80 12.06 -1.92 0.46
C ALA A 80 10.92 -1.24 1.25
N TYR A 81 9.86 -1.97 1.62
CA TYR A 81 8.75 -1.40 2.36
C TYR A 81 8.94 -1.51 3.86
N SER A 82 8.39 -0.54 4.59
CA SER A 82 8.31 -0.53 6.05
C SER A 82 6.96 0.02 6.51
N ILE A 83 6.65 -0.17 7.79
CA ILE A 83 5.45 0.37 8.43
C ILE A 83 5.88 1.43 9.44
N VAL A 84 5.26 2.60 9.34
CA VAL A 84 5.42 3.73 10.25
C VAL A 84 4.21 3.79 11.17
N THR A 85 4.44 3.72 12.48
CA THR A 85 3.43 4.09 13.47
C THR A 85 3.41 5.61 13.60
N ARG A 86 2.32 6.22 13.17
CA ARG A 86 2.10 7.66 13.22
C ARG A 86 1.79 8.11 14.65
N LYS A 87 1.94 9.41 14.93
CA LYS A 87 1.60 9.99 16.24
C LYS A 87 0.11 9.90 16.60
N ASP A 88 -0.74 9.73 15.59
CA ASP A 88 -2.19 9.52 15.73
C ASP A 88 -2.56 8.04 15.98
N GLY A 89 -1.56 7.17 16.17
CA GLY A 89 -1.72 5.75 16.44
C GLY A 89 -1.93 4.87 15.21
N LYS A 90 -2.15 5.45 14.02
CA LYS A 90 -2.39 4.68 12.79
C LYS A 90 -1.09 4.19 12.17
N LYS A 91 -1.16 3.06 11.46
CA LYS A 91 -0.04 2.52 10.67
C LYS A 91 -0.09 3.03 9.23
N GLN A 92 1.05 3.44 8.71
CA GLN A 92 1.22 3.94 7.35
C GLN A 92 2.34 3.20 6.64
N TRP A 93 2.15 2.88 5.38
CA TRP A 93 3.19 2.32 4.54
C TRP A 93 4.27 3.35 4.21
N ALA A 94 5.51 2.89 4.18
CA ALA A 94 6.66 3.64 3.76
C ALA A 94 7.50 2.83 2.75
N LYS A 95 8.17 3.53 1.84
CA LYS A 95 9.15 2.97 0.89
C LYS A 95 10.52 3.56 1.23
N ASP A 96 11.52 2.71 1.39
CA ASP A 96 12.89 3.11 1.79
C ASP A 96 12.91 3.94 3.10
N GLY A 97 11.92 3.69 3.96
CA GLY A 97 11.69 4.40 5.22
C GLY A 97 10.87 5.69 5.08
N MET A 98 10.56 6.18 3.88
CA MET A 98 9.81 7.41 3.67
C MET A 98 8.29 7.14 3.61
N PRO A 99 7.46 7.82 4.44
CA PRO A 99 6.01 7.63 4.45
C PRO A 99 5.37 7.94 3.09
N LEU A 100 4.42 7.12 2.68
CA LEU A 100 3.72 7.24 1.39
C LEU A 100 2.34 7.87 1.56
N TYR A 101 1.97 8.72 0.60
CA TYR A 101 0.70 9.46 0.60
C TYR A 101 0.03 9.40 -0.77
N TYR A 102 -1.29 9.57 -0.78
CA TYR A 102 -2.05 9.93 -1.97
C TYR A 102 -2.13 11.45 -2.13
N TRP A 103 -2.62 11.90 -3.29
CA TRP A 103 -2.93 13.30 -3.55
C TRP A 103 -4.40 13.47 -3.91
N ILE A 104 -5.10 14.39 -3.22
CA ILE A 104 -6.56 14.54 -3.38
C ILE A 104 -7.00 15.01 -4.79
N LYS A 105 -6.10 15.62 -5.57
CA LYS A 105 -6.45 16.06 -6.94
C LYS A 105 -6.17 15.02 -8.01
N ASP A 106 -5.51 13.90 -7.66
CA ASP A 106 -5.46 12.78 -8.59
C ASP A 106 -6.81 12.06 -8.55
N THR A 107 -7.41 11.86 -9.71
CA THR A 107 -8.79 11.33 -9.82
C THR A 107 -8.89 10.05 -10.63
N LYS A 108 -7.84 9.72 -11.40
CA LYS A 108 -7.78 8.49 -12.21
C LYS A 108 -6.37 7.90 -12.21
N LYS A 109 -6.31 6.61 -12.56
CA LYS A 109 -5.05 5.90 -12.77
C LYS A 109 -4.14 6.67 -13.73
N GLY A 110 -2.88 6.82 -13.34
CA GLY A 110 -1.87 7.51 -14.13
C GLY A 110 -1.81 9.03 -13.94
N ASP A 111 -2.73 9.63 -13.16
CA ASP A 111 -2.56 11.00 -12.68
C ASP A 111 -1.35 11.05 -11.74
N ALA A 112 -0.49 12.06 -11.92
CA ALA A 112 0.67 12.34 -11.08
C ALA A 112 0.76 13.85 -10.80
N THR A 113 -0.37 14.48 -10.51
CA THR A 113 -0.49 15.95 -10.43
C THR A 113 0.06 16.53 -9.13
N GLY A 114 0.34 15.68 -8.14
CA GLY A 114 1.00 16.05 -6.89
C GLY A 114 2.50 16.26 -7.02
N ASP A 115 3.11 15.77 -8.11
CA ASP A 115 4.55 15.82 -8.31
C ASP A 115 5.03 17.28 -8.44
N GLY A 116 5.95 17.67 -7.56
CA GLY A 116 6.52 19.02 -7.49
C GLY A 116 5.64 20.05 -6.79
N VAL A 117 4.49 19.67 -6.21
CA VAL A 117 3.63 20.62 -5.48
C VAL A 117 4.44 21.29 -4.36
N ASN A 118 4.47 22.63 -4.37
CA ASN A 118 5.24 23.46 -3.45
C ASN A 118 6.74 23.11 -3.35
N GLY A 119 7.29 22.36 -4.31
CA GLY A 119 8.68 21.89 -4.31
C GLY A 119 9.02 20.83 -3.25
N VAL A 120 8.04 20.37 -2.47
CA VAL A 120 8.25 19.49 -1.30
C VAL A 120 7.58 18.12 -1.43
N TRP A 121 6.89 17.86 -2.54
CA TRP A 121 6.25 16.59 -2.84
C TRP A 121 6.83 15.98 -4.11
N ASP A 122 7.20 14.71 -4.05
CA ASP A 122 7.74 13.98 -5.20
C ASP A 122 6.93 12.70 -5.41
N ALA A 123 6.64 12.35 -6.67
CA ALA A 123 6.04 11.06 -6.97
C ALA A 123 7.00 9.93 -6.63
N ALA A 124 6.54 8.97 -5.84
CA ALA A 124 7.36 7.84 -5.37
C ALA A 124 7.76 6.95 -6.55
N LYS A 125 9.03 6.58 -6.60
CA LYS A 125 9.60 5.75 -7.68
C LYS A 125 9.68 4.27 -7.28
N PRO A 126 9.52 3.35 -8.24
CA PRO A 126 9.71 1.91 -8.03
C PRO A 126 11.06 1.57 -7.40
#